data_AF-A0A3B8UFD0-F1
#
_entry.id   AF-A0A3B8UFD0-F1
#
_cell.length_a   1.000
_cell.length_b   1.000
_cell.length_c   1.000
_cell.angle_alpha   90.00
_cell.angle_beta   90.00
_cell.angle_gamma   90.00
#
_symmetry.space_group_name_H-M   'P 1'
#
loop_
_entity.id
_entity.type
_entity.pdbx_description
1 polymer ?
#
loop_
_entity_poly.entity_id
_entity_poly.type
_entity_poly.pdbx_seq_one_letter_code
_entity_poly.pdbx_strand_id
1 'polypeptide(L)'
;MKKQTNHDMTTSFLDPVSLMEASQEKGVARKNISSKEAQYTVVKRNGTLVPFKRERIFRAIEAAFRDTKNIAEAAVLDKDLEAVIDQITGSVVKQLLNLASKGACLTVEGIQDVVEVTLMKNGYHDVARDYIIYRDSRKATRKETPQNVKIYRRDKTTPTRFNPMKIASSIERAFRRARNIEEQSPDEVVDAVNVLTKKIVDEMIYLSSQGEALYIDAVEDRIERELMSEK
;
A
#
# COMPACT_ATOMS: atom_id res chain seq x y z
N MET A 1 11.96 36.39 -11.13
CA MET A 1 11.05 35.26 -11.36
C MET A 1 11.47 34.10 -10.45
N LYS A 2 10.64 33.76 -9.46
CA LYS A 2 10.93 32.73 -8.45
C LYS A 2 10.74 31.34 -9.09
N LYS A 3 11.80 30.53 -9.11
CA LYS A 3 11.75 29.13 -9.57
C LYS A 3 10.95 28.31 -8.57
N GLN A 4 9.83 27.77 -9.02
CA GLN A 4 9.13 26.64 -8.43
C GLN A 4 10.00 25.40 -8.64
N THR A 5 10.65 24.93 -7.58
CA THR A 5 11.36 23.65 -7.62
C THR A 5 11.11 22.92 -6.31
N ASN A 6 10.70 21.66 -6.46
CA ASN A 6 10.68 20.58 -5.47
C ASN A 6 9.36 20.42 -4.70
N HIS A 7 8.40 19.75 -5.33
CA HIS A 7 7.21 19.18 -4.68
C HIS A 7 7.01 17.69 -5.03
N ASP A 8 8.03 17.05 -5.62
CA ASP A 8 7.90 15.76 -6.31
C ASP A 8 8.38 14.55 -5.48
N MET A 9 9.11 14.73 -4.37
CA MET A 9 10.00 13.67 -3.87
C MET A 9 9.44 12.73 -2.79
N THR A 10 8.27 13.00 -2.20
CA THR A 10 7.85 12.36 -0.93
C THR A 10 7.37 10.90 -1.01
N THR A 11 7.04 10.33 -2.19
CA THR A 11 6.66 8.90 -2.35
C THR A 11 7.20 8.21 -3.61
N SER A 12 8.25 8.71 -4.26
CA SER A 12 8.91 7.96 -5.35
C SER A 12 9.36 6.56 -4.90
N PHE A 13 9.58 6.35 -3.59
CA PHE A 13 10.07 5.12 -2.99
C PHE A 13 9.04 3.99 -2.76
N LEU A 14 7.75 4.21 -3.07
CA LEU A 14 6.74 3.14 -3.07
C LEU A 14 6.55 2.46 -4.44
N ASP A 15 7.20 3.01 -5.49
CA ASP A 15 7.23 2.47 -6.86
C ASP A 15 8.62 1.84 -7.18
N PRO A 16 8.71 0.74 -7.96
CA PRO A 16 9.88 -0.15 -7.97
C PRO A 16 11.02 0.18 -8.96
N VAL A 17 11.02 1.32 -9.66
CA VAL A 17 11.91 1.49 -10.84
C VAL A 17 13.33 2.01 -10.53
N SER A 18 13.66 2.40 -9.29
CA SER A 18 14.94 3.10 -9.01
C SER A 18 15.94 2.40 -8.08
N LEU A 19 15.75 1.14 -7.67
CA LEU A 19 16.51 0.55 -6.55
C LEU A 19 17.29 -0.73 -6.89
N MET A 20 17.90 -0.80 -8.08
CA MET A 20 19.13 -1.58 -8.27
C MET A 20 20.29 -0.60 -8.20
N GLU A 21 20.80 -0.35 -6.99
CA GLU A 21 22.22 -0.15 -6.68
C GLU A 21 22.37 0.45 -5.27
N ALA A 22 23.43 0.01 -4.59
CA ALA A 22 23.89 0.40 -3.27
C ALA A 22 23.19 -0.23 -2.05
N SER A 23 23.77 -1.32 -1.56
CA SER A 23 23.78 -1.66 -0.14
C SER A 23 25.10 -2.34 0.22
N GLN A 24 25.95 -1.64 0.99
CA GLN A 24 26.97 -2.23 1.87
C GLN A 24 27.01 -1.47 3.21
N GLU A 25 26.69 -2.23 4.27
CA GLU A 25 27.03 -2.14 5.72
C GLU A 25 26.71 -0.84 6.53
N LYS A 26 26.40 -0.80 7.84
CA LYS A 26 26.69 -1.65 9.02
C LYS A 26 25.55 -1.61 10.09
N GLY A 27 25.52 -2.61 10.98
CA GLY A 27 24.64 -2.76 12.16
C GLY A 27 24.89 -1.73 13.28
N VAL A 28 24.09 -1.64 14.35
CA VAL A 28 23.76 -2.66 15.37
C VAL A 28 22.43 -2.28 16.09
N ALA A 29 21.72 -3.28 16.66
CA ALA A 29 20.58 -3.17 17.60
C ALA A 29 19.12 -3.19 17.06
N ARG A 30 18.82 -3.91 15.96
CA ARG A 30 17.44 -4.14 15.46
C ARG A 30 16.91 -5.59 15.56
N LYS A 31 17.53 -6.45 16.37
CA LYS A 31 17.44 -7.91 16.16
C LYS A 31 16.14 -8.61 16.63
N ASN A 32 15.26 -7.98 17.41
CA ASN A 32 14.05 -8.65 17.94
C ASN A 32 12.71 -8.21 17.32
N ILE A 33 12.66 -7.09 16.58
CA ILE A 33 11.43 -6.64 15.89
C ILE A 33 11.36 -7.23 14.46
N SER A 34 12.52 -7.47 13.85
CA SER A 34 12.68 -7.93 12.46
C SER A 34 11.98 -9.26 12.13
N SER A 35 11.78 -10.16 13.09
CA SER A 35 11.21 -11.50 12.83
C SER A 35 9.68 -11.53 12.80
N LYS A 36 8.99 -10.58 13.46
CA LYS A 36 7.52 -10.48 13.42
C LYS A 36 7.03 -9.65 12.23
N GLU A 37 7.80 -8.65 11.79
CA GLU A 37 7.41 -7.78 10.68
C GLU A 37 7.42 -8.49 9.32
N ALA A 38 8.36 -9.45 9.15
CA ALA A 38 8.46 -10.26 7.93
C ALA A 38 7.25 -11.19 7.70
N GLN A 39 6.43 -11.41 8.74
CA GLN A 39 5.24 -12.26 8.67
C GLN A 39 4.00 -11.52 8.17
N TYR A 40 4.05 -10.21 7.91
CA TYR A 40 2.85 -9.49 7.47
C TYR A 40 2.97 -9.07 6.00
N THR A 41 1.83 -9.00 5.32
CA THR A 41 1.70 -8.55 3.94
C THR A 41 0.85 -7.30 3.84
N VAL A 42 1.09 -6.51 2.80
CA VAL A 42 0.39 -5.28 2.47
C VAL A 42 -0.13 -5.36 1.05
N VAL A 43 -1.42 -5.12 0.87
CA VAL A 43 -2.05 -4.98 -0.44
C VAL A 43 -1.82 -3.58 -0.98
N LYS A 44 -1.09 -3.49 -2.10
CA LYS A 44 -0.89 -2.27 -2.89
C LYS A 44 -2.14 -1.90 -3.69
N ARG A 45 -2.21 -0.65 -4.15
CA ARG A 45 -3.35 -0.10 -4.95
C ARG A 45 -3.68 -0.91 -6.20
N ASN A 46 -2.66 -1.48 -6.84
CA ASN A 46 -2.79 -2.35 -8.01
C ASN A 46 -3.24 -3.78 -7.66
N GLY A 47 -3.44 -4.09 -6.38
CA GLY A 47 -3.86 -5.40 -5.88
C GLY A 47 -2.70 -6.32 -5.51
N THR A 48 -1.44 -5.94 -5.76
CA THR A 48 -0.28 -6.79 -5.41
C THR A 48 -0.04 -6.81 -3.89
N LEU A 49 0.07 -7.99 -3.31
CA LEU A 49 0.55 -8.23 -1.96
C LEU A 49 2.08 -8.17 -1.93
N VAL A 50 2.61 -7.40 -0.99
CA VAL A 50 4.06 -7.30 -0.72
C VAL A 50 4.34 -7.47 0.76
N PRO A 51 5.53 -7.93 1.16
CA PRO A 51 5.89 -7.99 2.57
C PRO A 51 5.83 -6.61 3.24
N PHE A 52 5.32 -6.59 4.46
CA PHE A 52 5.32 -5.43 5.35
C PHE A 52 6.75 -5.13 5.78
N LYS A 53 7.14 -3.85 5.70
CA LYS A 53 8.48 -3.39 6.10
C LYS A 53 8.35 -2.06 6.84
N ARG A 54 8.77 -2.03 8.10
CA ARG A 54 8.79 -0.81 8.92
C ARG A 54 9.57 0.31 8.26
N GLU A 55 10.68 -0.01 7.59
CA GLU A 55 11.56 0.96 6.94
C GLU A 55 10.82 1.78 5.89
N ARG A 56 9.80 1.20 5.23
CA ARG A 56 8.99 1.93 4.25
C ARG A 56 8.12 3.01 4.90
N ILE A 57 7.59 2.73 6.08
CA ILE A 57 6.80 3.69 6.86
C ILE A 57 7.73 4.78 7.40
N PHE A 58 8.88 4.38 7.96
CA PHE A 58 9.89 5.32 8.46
C PHE A 58 10.29 6.33 7.38
N ARG A 59 10.69 5.85 6.20
CA ARG A 59 11.11 6.72 5.09
C ARG A 59 10.00 7.63 4.58
N ALA A 60 8.75 7.15 4.57
CA ALA A 60 7.61 7.97 4.15
C ALA A 60 7.34 9.11 5.14
N ILE A 61 7.43 8.84 6.45
CA ILE A 61 7.30 9.85 7.49
C ILE A 61 8.49 10.81 7.44
N GLU A 62 9.72 10.29 7.33
CA GLU A 62 10.93 11.10 7.18
C GLU A 62 10.83 12.07 6.01
N ALA A 63 10.40 11.60 4.85
CA ALA A 63 10.23 12.44 3.67
C ALA A 63 9.21 13.57 3.92
N ALA A 64 8.11 13.28 4.62
CA ALA A 64 7.13 14.29 5.00
C ALA A 64 7.74 15.37 5.90
N PHE A 65 8.50 14.96 6.92
CA PHE A 65 9.19 15.89 7.81
C PHE A 65 10.23 16.73 7.08
N ARG A 66 10.99 16.13 6.13
CA ARG A 66 11.96 16.85 5.32
C ARG A 66 11.30 17.90 4.43
N ASP A 67 10.19 17.55 3.78
CA ASP A 67 9.43 18.46 2.92
C ASP A 67 8.90 19.66 3.72
N THR A 68 8.20 19.41 4.83
CA THR A 68 7.66 20.48 5.69
C THR A 68 8.76 21.37 6.28
N LYS A 69 9.90 20.79 6.70
CA LYS A 69 11.03 21.55 7.27
C LYS A 69 12.00 22.12 6.22
N ASN A 70 11.73 21.94 4.92
CA ASN A 70 12.60 22.34 3.82
C ASN A 70 14.05 21.83 3.96
N ILE A 71 14.22 20.60 4.47
CA ILE A 71 15.52 19.95 4.64
C ILE A 71 15.87 19.23 3.33
N ALA A 72 17.08 19.47 2.80
CA ALA A 72 17.55 18.76 1.61
C ALA A 72 17.66 17.25 1.87
N GLU A 73 17.37 16.43 0.86
CA GLU A 73 17.34 14.95 0.99
C GLU A 73 18.71 14.36 1.41
N ALA A 74 19.80 14.92 0.89
CA ALA A 74 21.16 14.49 1.23
C ALA A 74 21.67 15.05 2.57
N ALA A 75 20.91 15.95 3.23
CA ALA A 75 21.31 16.50 4.52
C ALA A 75 21.14 15.45 5.63
N VAL A 76 22.11 15.42 6.54
CA VAL A 76 22.03 14.61 7.76
C VAL A 76 20.84 15.10 8.58
N LEU A 77 19.97 14.17 8.96
CA LEU A 77 18.84 14.49 9.80
C LEU A 77 19.33 14.81 11.22
N ASP A 78 18.71 15.79 11.86
CA ASP A 78 18.95 16.04 13.27
C ASP A 78 18.54 14.81 14.11
N LYS A 79 19.35 14.48 15.13
CA LYS A 79 19.15 13.25 15.93
C LYS A 79 17.84 13.28 16.70
N ASP A 80 17.43 14.44 17.20
CA ASP A 80 16.18 14.57 17.94
C ASP A 80 14.98 14.40 16.99
N LEU A 81 15.10 14.93 15.76
CA LEU A 81 14.10 14.72 14.72
C LEU A 81 14.01 13.25 14.27
N GLU A 82 15.15 12.57 14.12
CA GLU A 82 15.18 11.14 13.79
C GLU A 82 14.52 10.30 14.87
N ALA A 83 14.79 10.60 16.15
CA ALA A 83 14.16 9.94 17.29
C ALA A 83 12.63 10.13 17.31
N VAL A 84 12.16 11.34 17.00
CA VAL A 84 10.73 11.64 16.86
C VAL A 84 10.10 10.80 15.73
N ILE A 85 10.73 10.74 14.57
CA ILE A 85 10.24 9.96 13.43
C ILE A 85 10.19 8.47 13.78
N ASP A 86 11.20 7.94 14.47
CA ASP A 86 11.20 6.54 14.90
C ASP A 86 10.09 6.24 15.91
N GLN A 87 9.81 7.16 16.84
CA GLN A 87 8.71 7.05 17.79
C GLN A 87 7.35 7.00 17.09
N ILE A 88 7.11 7.91 16.14
CA ILE A 88 5.87 7.95 15.35
C ILE A 88 5.76 6.66 14.52
N THR A 89 6.84 6.25 13.86
CA THR A 89 6.91 5.00 13.10
C THR A 89 6.55 3.81 13.99
N GLY A 90 7.13 3.71 15.18
CA GLY A 90 6.83 2.65 16.13
C GLY A 90 5.36 2.63 16.56
N SER A 91 4.75 3.80 16.75
CA SER A 91 3.33 3.93 17.09
C SER A 91 2.42 3.49 15.95
N VAL A 92 2.76 3.82 14.70
CA VAL A 92 2.04 3.38 13.50
C VAL A 92 2.15 1.87 13.34
N VAL A 93 3.38 1.32 13.37
CA VAL A 93 3.63 -0.12 13.23
C VAL A 93 2.86 -0.89 14.29
N LYS A 94 2.91 -0.49 15.57
CA LYS A 94 2.18 -1.16 16.65
C LYS A 94 0.67 -1.20 16.40
N GLN A 95 0.08 -0.12 15.90
CA GLN A 95 -1.35 -0.08 15.54
C GLN A 95 -1.66 -1.03 14.38
N LEU A 96 -0.84 -1.03 13.33
CA LEU A 96 -1.02 -1.89 12.16
C LEU A 96 -0.89 -3.38 12.50
N LEU A 97 0.13 -3.75 13.28
CA LEU A 97 0.33 -5.14 13.70
C LEU A 97 -0.83 -5.63 14.59
N ASN A 98 -1.38 -4.76 15.44
CA ASN A 98 -2.58 -5.08 16.22
C ASN A 98 -3.80 -5.33 15.32
N LEU A 99 -4.02 -4.50 14.30
CA LEU A 99 -5.08 -4.73 13.31
C LEU A 99 -4.88 -6.03 12.56
N ALA A 100 -3.65 -6.29 12.09
CA ALA A 100 -3.31 -7.50 11.37
C ALA A 100 -3.49 -8.78 12.22
N SER A 101 -3.10 -8.73 13.51
CA SER A 101 -3.30 -9.84 14.44
C SER A 101 -4.78 -10.21 14.67
N LYS A 102 -5.70 -9.28 14.40
CA LYS A 102 -7.15 -9.50 14.43
C LYS A 102 -7.70 -9.98 13.09
N GLY A 103 -6.83 -10.35 12.15
CA GLY A 103 -7.20 -10.83 10.82
C GLY A 103 -7.52 -9.72 9.82
N ALA A 104 -7.22 -8.45 10.11
CA ALA A 104 -7.42 -7.37 9.14
C ALA A 104 -6.36 -7.43 8.04
N CYS A 105 -6.79 -7.28 6.78
CA CYS A 105 -5.87 -7.11 5.66
C CYS A 105 -5.25 -5.71 5.69
N LEU A 106 -3.92 -5.62 5.70
CA LEU A 106 -3.24 -4.33 5.62
C LEU A 106 -3.24 -3.84 4.18
N THR A 107 -3.71 -2.61 3.99
CA THR A 107 -3.76 -1.96 2.69
C THR A 107 -2.87 -0.73 2.69
N VAL A 108 -2.29 -0.35 1.55
CA VAL A 108 -1.48 0.88 1.48
C VAL A 108 -2.28 2.12 1.90
N GLU A 109 -3.57 2.21 1.53
CA GLU A 109 -4.45 3.29 1.98
C GLU A 109 -4.67 3.25 3.50
N GLY A 110 -4.98 2.09 4.07
CA GLY A 110 -5.16 1.98 5.52
C GLY A 110 -3.89 2.31 6.31
N ILE A 111 -2.71 2.00 5.76
CA ILE A 111 -1.42 2.43 6.34
C ILE A 111 -1.30 3.95 6.31
N GLN A 112 -1.64 4.58 5.18
CA GLN A 112 -1.62 6.05 5.03
C GLN A 112 -2.57 6.71 6.03
N ASP A 113 -3.80 6.21 6.17
CA ASP A 113 -4.78 6.73 7.13
C ASP A 113 -4.25 6.65 8.58
N VAL A 114 -3.62 5.53 8.96
CA VAL A 114 -3.03 5.38 10.30
C VAL A 114 -1.85 6.33 10.50
N VAL A 115 -1.02 6.56 9.48
CA VAL A 115 0.08 7.55 9.53
C VAL A 115 -0.48 8.95 9.76
N GLU A 116 -1.47 9.37 8.98
CA GLU A 116 -2.11 10.69 9.07
C GLU A 116 -2.70 10.92 10.46
N VAL A 117 -3.50 9.98 10.96
CA VAL A 117 -4.08 10.05 12.30
C VAL A 117 -3.01 10.09 13.38
N THR A 118 -1.92 9.33 13.22
CA THR A 118 -0.84 9.31 14.21
C THR A 118 -0.05 10.62 14.21
N LEU A 119 0.24 11.21 13.05
CA LEU A 119 0.88 12.53 12.95
C LEU A 119 0.04 13.60 13.63
N MET A 120 -1.27 13.64 13.35
CA MET A 120 -2.20 14.57 13.99
C MET A 120 -2.25 14.39 15.51
N LYS A 121 -2.34 13.14 16.00
CA LYS A 121 -2.38 12.86 17.46
C LYS A 121 -1.12 13.30 18.20
N ASN A 122 0.03 13.33 17.54
CA ASN A 122 1.29 13.78 18.12
C ASN A 122 1.54 15.28 17.91
N GLY A 123 0.57 16.03 17.39
CA GLY A 123 0.66 17.49 17.22
C GLY A 123 1.37 17.96 15.95
N TYR A 124 1.79 17.05 15.07
CA TYR A 124 2.46 17.37 13.79
C TYR A 124 1.44 17.67 12.68
N HIS A 125 0.61 18.68 12.89
CA HIS A 125 -0.52 19.01 12.01
C HIS A 125 -0.08 19.54 10.65
N ASP A 126 1.00 20.31 10.63
CA ASP A 126 1.66 20.83 9.43
C ASP A 126 2.20 19.70 8.56
N VAL A 127 2.95 18.77 9.16
CA VAL A 127 3.48 17.58 8.46
C VAL A 127 2.35 16.69 7.95
N ALA A 128 1.30 16.46 8.76
CA ALA A 128 0.14 15.68 8.33
C ALA A 128 -0.57 16.32 7.12
N ARG A 129 -0.73 17.64 7.12
CA ARG A 129 -1.34 18.37 6.01
C ARG A 129 -0.51 18.24 4.74
N ASP A 130 0.79 18.47 4.82
CA ASP A 130 1.68 18.43 3.66
C ASP A 130 1.74 16.99 3.09
N TYR A 131 1.73 15.98 3.97
CA TYR A 131 1.60 14.57 3.61
C TYR A 131 0.30 14.28 2.83
N ILE A 132 -0.84 14.80 3.30
CA ILE A 132 -2.16 14.61 2.65
C ILE A 132 -2.17 15.25 1.26
N ILE A 133 -1.69 16.50 1.15
CA ILE A 133 -1.62 17.23 -0.12
C ILE A 133 -0.79 16.43 -1.13
N TYR A 134 0.36 15.92 -0.70
CA TYR A 134 1.22 15.10 -1.53
C TYR A 134 0.56 13.78 -1.94
N ARG A 135 -0.09 13.08 -1.01
CA ARG A 135 -0.82 11.83 -1.30
C ARG A 135 -1.88 12.06 -2.37
N ASP A 136 -2.62 13.17 -2.28
CA ASP A 136 -3.71 13.49 -3.21
C ASP A 136 -3.18 13.93 -4.58
N SER A 137 -2.07 14.68 -4.64
CA SER A 137 -1.41 15.03 -5.90
C SER A 137 -0.92 13.76 -6.63
N ARG A 138 -0.33 12.80 -5.92
CA ARG A 138 0.10 11.52 -6.48
C ARG A 138 -1.05 10.62 -6.91
N LYS A 139 -2.20 10.66 -6.22
CA LYS A 139 -3.42 9.99 -6.67
C LYS A 139 -3.88 10.55 -8.03
N ALA A 140 -3.79 11.86 -8.24
CA ALA A 140 -4.22 12.52 -9.48
C ALA A 140 -3.29 12.24 -10.69
N THR A 141 -1.97 12.14 -10.48
CA THR A 141 -1.01 11.88 -11.58
C THR A 141 -1.12 10.47 -12.16
N ARG A 142 -1.65 9.51 -11.40
CA ARG A 142 -1.76 8.10 -11.79
C ARG A 142 -2.99 7.84 -12.68
N LYS A 143 -3.01 8.41 -13.89
CA LYS A 143 -4.07 8.22 -14.91
C LYS A 143 -4.19 6.78 -15.43
N GLU A 144 -3.14 5.97 -15.30
CA GLU A 144 -3.10 4.57 -15.75
C GLU A 144 -3.12 3.58 -14.57
N THR A 145 -3.95 3.86 -13.56
CA THR A 145 -4.24 2.85 -12.54
C THR A 145 -5.45 2.05 -12.95
N PRO A 146 -5.48 0.73 -12.67
CA PRO A 146 -6.68 -0.09 -12.89
C PRO A 146 -7.92 0.49 -12.18
N GLN A 147 -7.73 1.34 -11.17
CA GLN A 147 -8.77 2.07 -10.45
C GLN A 147 -9.56 3.10 -11.29
N ASN A 148 -9.11 3.38 -12.51
CA ASN A 148 -9.86 4.20 -13.46
C ASN A 148 -10.84 3.39 -14.32
N VAL A 149 -10.79 2.06 -14.27
CA VAL A 149 -11.77 1.19 -14.93
C VAL A 149 -13.14 1.39 -14.25
N LYS A 150 -14.16 1.70 -15.05
CA LYS A 150 -15.54 1.83 -14.60
C LYS A 150 -16.20 0.46 -14.59
N ILE A 151 -16.85 0.13 -13.49
CA ILE A 151 -17.65 -1.08 -13.33
C ILE A 151 -19.04 -0.71 -12.82
N TYR A 152 -20.06 -1.50 -13.14
CA TYR A 152 -21.44 -1.28 -12.70
C TYR A 152 -21.79 -2.26 -11.59
N ARG A 153 -22.53 -1.79 -10.58
CA ARG A 153 -23.06 -2.65 -9.53
C ARG A 153 -24.11 -3.64 -10.08
N ARG A 154 -24.58 -4.55 -9.22
CA ARG A 154 -25.64 -5.53 -9.53
C ARG A 154 -26.93 -4.89 -10.06
N ASP A 155 -27.20 -3.64 -9.68
CA ASP A 155 -28.32 -2.83 -10.20
C ASP A 155 -28.13 -2.37 -11.66
N LYS A 156 -26.95 -2.61 -12.25
CA LYS A 156 -26.52 -2.23 -13.60
C LYS A 156 -26.59 -0.74 -13.92
N THR A 157 -26.91 0.10 -12.93
CA THR A 157 -27.17 1.54 -13.10
C THR A 157 -26.18 2.38 -12.33
N THR A 158 -25.66 1.89 -11.21
CA THR A 158 -24.72 2.64 -10.37
C THR A 158 -23.28 2.38 -10.83
N PRO A 159 -22.61 3.36 -11.47
CA PRO A 159 -21.20 3.22 -11.82
C PRO A 159 -20.35 3.32 -10.54
N THR A 160 -19.34 2.48 -10.45
CA THR A 160 -18.30 2.55 -9.44
C THR A 160 -16.93 2.28 -10.08
N ARG A 161 -15.87 2.50 -9.31
CA ARG A 161 -14.50 2.30 -9.77
C ARG A 161 -14.07 0.89 -9.42
N PHE A 162 -13.41 0.22 -10.37
CA PHE A 162 -12.74 -1.03 -10.11
C PHE A 162 -11.70 -0.83 -8.99
N ASN A 163 -11.64 -1.74 -8.04
CA ASN A 163 -10.68 -1.64 -6.94
C ASN A 163 -9.91 -2.96 -6.80
N PRO A 164 -8.71 -3.05 -7.41
CA PRO A 164 -7.87 -4.24 -7.33
C PRO A 164 -7.58 -4.71 -5.90
N MET A 165 -7.52 -3.78 -4.95
CA MET A 165 -7.27 -4.11 -3.54
C MET A 165 -8.38 -4.96 -2.94
N LYS A 166 -9.63 -4.69 -3.32
CA LYS A 166 -10.80 -5.47 -2.86
C LYS A 166 -10.78 -6.87 -3.47
N ILE A 167 -10.34 -6.99 -4.71
CA ILE A 167 -10.16 -8.28 -5.40
C ILE A 167 -9.11 -9.10 -4.65
N ALA A 168 -7.90 -8.55 -4.49
CA ALA A 168 -6.82 -9.18 -3.75
C ALA A 168 -7.23 -9.61 -2.33
N SER A 169 -7.90 -8.73 -1.58
CA SER A 169 -8.38 -9.03 -0.23
C SER A 169 -9.44 -10.15 -0.22
N SER A 170 -10.28 -10.21 -1.25
CA SER A 170 -11.33 -11.24 -1.36
C SER A 170 -10.74 -12.60 -1.73
N ILE A 171 -9.80 -12.62 -2.68
CA ILE A 171 -9.04 -13.80 -3.09
C ILE A 171 -8.23 -14.33 -1.90
N GLU A 172 -7.46 -13.49 -1.22
CA GLU A 172 -6.70 -13.87 -0.03
C GLU A 172 -7.60 -14.49 1.05
N ARG A 173 -8.75 -13.86 1.33
CA ARG A 173 -9.72 -14.38 2.31
C ARG A 173 -10.30 -15.73 1.88
N ALA A 174 -10.51 -15.95 0.59
CA ALA A 174 -10.97 -17.24 0.06
C ALA A 174 -9.91 -18.34 0.25
N PHE A 175 -8.64 -18.07 -0.07
CA PHE A 175 -7.53 -19.01 0.17
C PHE A 175 -7.36 -19.35 1.65
N ARG A 176 -7.42 -18.34 2.53
CA ARG A 176 -7.31 -18.56 3.97
C ARG A 176 -8.41 -19.47 4.49
N ARG A 177 -9.65 -19.30 4.04
CA ARG A 177 -10.76 -20.20 4.40
C ARG A 177 -10.56 -21.60 3.85
N ALA A 178 -10.18 -21.72 2.57
CA ALA A 178 -10.02 -23.02 1.90
C ALA A 178 -8.91 -23.88 2.53
N ARG A 179 -7.82 -23.26 3.00
CA ARG A 179 -6.68 -23.93 3.63
C ARG A 179 -6.70 -23.88 5.17
N ASN A 180 -7.81 -23.42 5.76
CA ASN A 180 -8.00 -23.23 7.21
C ASN A 180 -6.85 -22.43 7.88
N ILE A 181 -6.39 -21.37 7.21
CA ILE A 181 -5.34 -20.48 7.68
C ILE A 181 -5.99 -19.38 8.54
N GLU A 182 -5.88 -19.55 9.85
CA GLU A 182 -6.40 -18.57 10.82
C GLU A 182 -5.52 -17.31 10.91
N GLU A 183 -4.23 -17.43 10.58
CA GLU A 183 -3.23 -16.37 10.72
C GLU A 183 -2.78 -15.81 9.36
N GLN A 184 -1.49 -15.49 9.18
CA GLN A 184 -1.00 -14.94 7.93
C GLN A 184 -0.96 -15.99 6.82
N SER A 185 -1.35 -15.58 5.62
CA SER A 185 -1.13 -16.27 4.36
C SER A 185 0.37 -16.61 4.17
N PRO A 186 0.73 -17.91 4.00
CA PRO A 186 2.08 -18.33 3.62
C PRO A 186 2.52 -17.71 2.30
N ASP A 187 3.84 -17.63 2.06
CA ASP A 187 4.41 -17.02 0.84
C ASP A 187 3.82 -17.64 -0.44
N GLU A 188 3.61 -18.96 -0.47
CA GLU A 188 2.96 -19.64 -1.61
C GLU A 188 1.55 -19.12 -1.91
N VAL A 189 0.77 -18.83 -0.86
CA VAL A 189 -0.59 -18.28 -1.01
C VAL A 189 -0.52 -16.83 -1.48
N VAL A 190 0.44 -16.06 -0.96
CA VAL A 190 0.66 -14.67 -1.37
C VAL A 190 1.01 -14.59 -2.86
N ASP A 191 1.88 -15.49 -3.33
CA ASP A 191 2.26 -15.57 -4.73
C ASP A 191 1.08 -15.98 -5.63
N ALA A 192 0.29 -16.98 -5.22
CA ALA A 192 -0.93 -17.36 -5.94
C ALA A 192 -1.94 -16.18 -6.03
N VAL A 193 -2.19 -15.50 -4.92
CA VAL A 193 -3.07 -14.31 -4.88
C VAL A 193 -2.55 -13.22 -5.82
N ASN A 194 -1.24 -12.99 -5.86
CA ASN A 194 -0.61 -12.02 -6.75
C ASN A 194 -0.81 -12.35 -8.23
N VAL A 195 -0.59 -13.61 -8.61
CA VAL A 195 -0.78 -14.10 -9.98
C VAL A 195 -2.24 -13.95 -10.40
N LEU A 196 -3.17 -14.44 -9.58
CA LEU A 196 -4.61 -14.37 -9.86
C LEU A 196 -5.11 -12.93 -9.93
N THR A 197 -4.70 -12.09 -8.97
CA THR A 197 -5.09 -10.69 -8.96
C THR A 197 -4.59 -9.98 -10.21
N LYS A 198 -3.33 -10.21 -10.61
CA LYS A 198 -2.77 -9.61 -11.83
C LYS A 198 -3.56 -10.06 -13.06
N LYS A 199 -3.84 -11.35 -13.21
CA LYS A 199 -4.61 -11.90 -14.33
C LYS A 199 -5.99 -11.24 -14.45
N ILE A 200 -6.72 -11.15 -13.34
CA ILE A 200 -8.04 -10.52 -13.30
C ILE A 200 -7.94 -9.03 -13.61
N VAL A 201 -6.98 -8.32 -13.02
CA VAL A 201 -6.79 -6.87 -13.26
C VAL A 201 -6.48 -6.60 -14.73
N ASP A 202 -5.56 -7.35 -15.34
CA ASP A 202 -5.16 -7.20 -16.74
C ASP A 202 -6.36 -7.49 -17.68
N GLU A 203 -7.15 -8.52 -17.39
CA GLU A 203 -8.38 -8.86 -18.12
C GLU A 203 -9.42 -7.74 -18.02
N MET A 204 -9.66 -7.17 -16.83
CA MET A 204 -10.61 -6.07 -16.65
C MET A 204 -10.19 -4.80 -17.39
N ILE A 205 -8.89 -4.50 -17.41
CA ILE A 205 -8.35 -3.38 -18.20
C ILE A 205 -8.57 -3.65 -19.69
N TYR A 206 -8.29 -4.87 -20.15
CA TYR A 206 -8.48 -5.27 -21.54
C TYR A 206 -9.95 -5.13 -21.98
N LEU A 207 -10.90 -5.74 -21.27
CA LEU A 207 -12.33 -5.65 -21.59
C LEU A 207 -12.84 -4.20 -21.56
N SER A 208 -12.40 -3.41 -20.59
CA SER A 208 -12.72 -1.98 -20.54
C SER A 208 -12.15 -1.22 -21.74
N SER A 209 -10.96 -1.57 -22.24
CA SER A 209 -10.36 -0.95 -23.44
C SER A 209 -11.13 -1.28 -24.72
N GLN A 210 -11.82 -2.42 -24.75
CA GLN A 210 -12.68 -2.83 -25.87
C GLN A 210 -14.06 -2.13 -25.84
N GLY A 211 -14.32 -1.29 -24.83
CA GLY A 211 -15.59 -0.58 -24.66
C GLY A 211 -16.70 -1.43 -24.06
N GLU A 212 -16.37 -2.60 -23.50
CA GLU A 212 -17.34 -3.48 -22.86
C GLU A 212 -17.78 -2.94 -21.49
N ALA A 213 -19.08 -3.02 -21.20
CA ALA A 213 -19.60 -2.67 -19.90
C ALA A 213 -19.29 -3.77 -18.88
N LEU A 214 -18.50 -3.45 -17.87
CA LEU A 214 -18.12 -4.39 -16.82
C LEU A 214 -19.10 -4.36 -15.65
N TYR A 215 -19.49 -5.54 -15.15
CA TYR A 215 -20.42 -5.68 -14.03
C TYR A 215 -19.74 -6.41 -12.87
N ILE A 216 -20.07 -6.03 -11.63
CA ILE A 216 -19.50 -6.67 -10.43
C ILE A 216 -19.75 -8.19 -10.43
N ASP A 217 -20.95 -8.64 -10.78
CA ASP A 217 -21.27 -10.07 -10.76
C ASP A 217 -20.38 -10.87 -11.74
N ALA A 218 -20.06 -10.30 -12.92
CA ALA A 218 -19.15 -10.93 -13.88
C ALA A 218 -17.70 -11.02 -13.36
N VAL A 219 -17.27 -10.04 -12.54
CA VAL A 219 -15.98 -10.08 -11.86
C VAL A 219 -15.97 -11.14 -10.77
N GLU A 220 -17.06 -11.25 -9.98
CA GLU A 220 -17.23 -12.26 -8.94
C GLU A 220 -17.23 -13.68 -9.54
N ASP A 221 -18.03 -13.93 -10.58
CA ASP A 221 -18.07 -15.21 -11.31
C ASP A 221 -16.71 -15.60 -11.89
N ARG A 222 -15.89 -14.60 -12.28
CA ARG A 222 -14.54 -14.83 -12.79
C ARG A 222 -13.58 -15.22 -11.68
N ILE A 223 -13.62 -14.51 -10.55
CA ILE A 223 -12.84 -14.86 -9.35
C ILE A 223 -13.17 -16.29 -8.93
N GLU A 224 -14.45 -16.65 -8.86
CA GLU A 224 -14.88 -17.99 -8.46
C GLU A 224 -14.38 -19.07 -9.41
N ARG A 225 -14.48 -18.86 -10.74
CA ARG A 225 -13.96 -19.81 -11.73
C ARG A 225 -12.46 -20.04 -11.61
N GLU A 226 -11.68 -18.97 -11.45
CA GLU A 226 -10.23 -19.07 -11.30
C GLU A 226 -9.86 -19.81 -10.00
N LEU A 227 -10.54 -19.50 -8.89
CA LEU A 227 -10.36 -20.19 -7.60
C LEU A 227 -10.75 -21.68 -7.66
N MET A 228 -11.77 -22.05 -8.45
CA MET A 228 -12.13 -23.45 -8.64
C MET A 228 -11.17 -24.21 -9.56
N SER A 229 -10.47 -23.52 -10.46
CA SER A 229 -9.50 -24.13 -11.37
C SER A 229 -8.13 -24.43 -10.74
N GLU A 230 -7.80 -23.78 -9.62
CA GLU A 230 -6.59 -24.04 -8.82
C GLU A 230 -6.76 -25.12 -7.73
N LYS A 231 -7.86 -25.88 -7.75
CA LYS A 231 -8.10 -27.01 -6.83
C LYS A 231 -7.37 -28.28 -7.22
#